data_AF-A0A0G0FC17-F1
#
_entry.id   AF-A0A0G0FC17-F1
#
_cell.length_a   1.000
_cell.length_b   1.000
_cell.length_c   1.000
_cell.angle_alpha   90.00
_cell.angle_beta   90.00
_cell.angle_gamma   90.00
#
_symmetry.space_group_name_H-M   'P 1'
#
loop_
_entity.id
_entity.type
_entity.pdbx_description
1 polymer ?
#
loop_
_entity_poly.entity_id
_entity_poly.type
_entity_poly.pdbx_seq_one_letter_code
_entity_poly.pdbx_strand_id
1 'polypeptide(L)'
;MKSRVTRECCFYLAKYFLLIFLLFFSHAIFASDAEWTVLVYVQANNNLKNFAQRNFADMASIGSSENLNILMQSYFPQINGTSRYKIEKGKMVLDAHLSANSDGTTARDLVDAMRWAVTKYPAKKYALILWNHGVGILDPAWGNKSPYQTTQKFYIEPALLDVSPRIQIDGLTFD
;
A
#
# COMPACT_ATOMS: atom_id res chain seq x y z
N MET A 1 -65.42 -5.00 28.43
CA MET A 1 -64.74 -3.93 27.69
C MET A 1 -63.28 -3.67 28.12
N LYS A 2 -62.75 -4.26 29.20
CA LYS A 2 -61.36 -4.04 29.70
C LYS A 2 -60.25 -4.87 29.02
N SER A 3 -60.57 -5.87 28.20
CA SER A 3 -59.59 -6.84 27.67
C SER A 3 -58.93 -6.47 26.33
N ARG A 4 -59.45 -5.48 25.61
CA ARG A 4 -58.92 -5.08 24.29
C ARG A 4 -57.72 -4.13 24.41
N VAL A 5 -57.74 -3.25 25.41
CA VAL A 5 -56.68 -2.25 25.67
C VAL A 5 -55.37 -2.89 26.12
N THR A 6 -55.42 -3.99 26.89
CA THR A 6 -54.23 -4.68 27.39
C THR A 6 -53.49 -5.48 26.32
N ARG A 7 -54.18 -5.99 25.29
CA ARG A 7 -53.55 -6.69 24.16
C ARG A 7 -52.78 -5.74 23.25
N GLU A 8 -53.38 -4.60 22.91
CA GLU A 8 -52.74 -3.54 22.11
C GLU A 8 -51.43 -3.06 22.77
N CYS A 9 -51.44 -2.81 24.08
CA CYS A 9 -50.27 -2.35 24.83
C CYS A 9 -49.08 -3.33 24.78
N CYS A 10 -49.36 -4.64 24.81
CA CYS A 10 -48.34 -5.69 24.76
C CYS A 10 -47.67 -5.77 23.37
N PHE A 11 -48.44 -5.53 22.29
CA PHE A 11 -47.89 -5.45 20.93
C PHE A 11 -46.99 -4.23 20.73
N TYR A 12 -47.36 -3.06 21.26
CA TYR A 12 -46.51 -1.88 21.21
C TYR A 12 -45.22 -2.08 22.01
N LEU A 13 -45.30 -2.61 23.23
CA LEU A 13 -44.13 -2.92 24.06
C LEU A 13 -43.16 -3.90 23.39
N ALA A 14 -43.67 -4.96 22.75
CA ALA A 14 -42.85 -5.90 21.98
C ALA A 14 -42.22 -5.25 20.73
N LYS A 15 -42.94 -4.34 20.05
CA LYS A 15 -42.43 -3.59 18.89
C LYS A 15 -41.32 -2.61 19.28
N TYR A 16 -41.50 -1.89 20.39
CA TYR A 16 -40.47 -0.99 20.92
C TYR A 16 -39.27 -1.77 21.44
N PHE A 17 -39.46 -2.94 22.04
CA PHE A 17 -38.35 -3.82 22.43
C PHE A 17 -37.57 -4.34 21.22
N LEU A 18 -38.24 -4.72 20.12
CA LEU A 18 -37.59 -5.12 18.87
C LEU A 18 -36.84 -3.95 18.19
N LEU A 19 -37.43 -2.75 18.18
CA LEU A 19 -36.79 -1.53 17.67
C LEU A 19 -35.57 -1.11 18.50
N ILE A 20 -35.65 -1.21 19.82
CA ILE A 20 -34.53 -0.95 20.73
C ILE A 20 -33.46 -2.04 20.56
N PHE A 21 -33.83 -3.32 20.44
CA PHE A 21 -32.89 -4.41 20.16
C PHE A 21 -32.16 -4.21 18.83
N LEU A 22 -32.85 -3.76 17.78
CA LEU A 22 -32.25 -3.41 16.48
C LEU A 22 -31.37 -2.14 16.54
N LEU A 23 -31.69 -1.17 17.39
CA LEU A 23 -30.87 0.02 17.66
C LEU A 23 -29.66 -0.25 18.56
N PHE A 24 -29.68 -1.32 19.37
CA PHE A 24 -28.53 -1.78 20.14
C PHE A 24 -27.61 -2.71 19.32
N PHE A 25 -28.15 -3.50 18.39
CA PHE A 25 -27.35 -4.36 17.49
C PHE A 25 -26.63 -3.57 16.38
N SER A 26 -26.97 -2.30 16.18
CA SER A 26 -26.27 -1.38 15.27
C SER A 26 -25.09 -0.65 15.92
N HIS A 27 -24.69 -1.00 17.15
CA HIS A 27 -23.33 -0.74 17.61
C HIS A 27 -22.39 -1.64 16.81
N ALA A 28 -22.06 -1.13 15.63
CA ALA A 28 -21.23 -1.74 14.64
C ALA A 28 -20.02 -2.41 15.29
N ILE A 29 -19.77 -3.64 14.87
CA ILE A 29 -18.46 -4.26 14.97
C ILE A 29 -17.53 -3.39 14.12
N PHE A 30 -17.05 -2.28 14.65
CA PHE A 30 -15.93 -1.58 14.07
C PHE A 30 -14.74 -2.51 14.28
N ALA A 31 -14.29 -3.15 13.20
CA ALA A 31 -13.02 -3.84 13.21
C ALA A 31 -11.97 -2.84 13.69
N SER A 32 -11.32 -3.12 14.82
CA SER A 32 -10.29 -2.23 15.34
C SER A 32 -9.15 -2.14 14.33
N ASP A 33 -8.58 -0.94 14.19
CA ASP A 33 -7.38 -0.73 13.38
C ASP A 33 -6.30 -1.75 13.74
N ALA A 34 -5.60 -2.26 12.72
CA ALA A 34 -4.47 -3.15 12.92
C ALA A 34 -3.36 -2.43 13.72
N GLU A 35 -2.46 -3.19 14.34
CA GLU A 35 -1.31 -2.56 15.00
C GLU A 35 -0.34 -1.99 13.94
N TRP A 36 -0.14 -2.71 12.83
CA TRP A 36 0.75 -2.31 11.74
C TRP A 36 0.12 -2.49 10.35
N THR A 37 0.40 -1.55 9.46
CA THR A 37 0.28 -1.72 8.01
C THR A 37 1.65 -1.50 7.38
N VAL A 38 2.15 -2.52 6.67
CA VAL A 38 3.41 -2.47 5.92
C VAL A 38 3.08 -2.45 4.44
N LEU A 39 3.49 -1.39 3.73
CA LEU A 39 3.41 -1.32 2.28
C LEU A 39 4.78 -1.60 1.67
N VAL A 40 4.86 -2.63 0.82
CA VAL A 40 6.02 -2.92 -0.01
C VAL A 40 5.77 -2.40 -1.43
N TYR A 41 6.54 -1.41 -1.85
CA TYR A 41 6.43 -0.76 -3.15
C TYR A 41 7.49 -1.33 -4.10
N VAL A 42 7.07 -2.21 -4.99
CA VAL A 42 7.94 -3.08 -5.79
C VAL A 42 8.02 -2.58 -7.23
N GLN A 43 9.22 -2.19 -7.65
CA GLN A 43 9.52 -1.85 -9.04
C GLN A 43 10.39 -2.93 -9.69
N ALA A 44 9.71 -3.98 -10.19
CA ALA A 44 10.35 -5.22 -10.66
C ALA A 44 10.37 -5.37 -12.19
N ASN A 45 10.14 -4.30 -12.96
CA ASN A 45 10.27 -4.30 -14.42
C ASN A 45 11.75 -4.27 -14.88
N ASN A 46 12.56 -5.18 -14.35
CA ASN A 46 13.99 -5.27 -14.63
C ASN A 46 14.51 -6.68 -14.25
N ASN A 47 15.84 -6.85 -14.21
CA ASN A 47 16.49 -8.11 -13.88
C ASN A 47 16.25 -8.60 -12.42
N LEU A 48 15.62 -7.79 -11.56
CA LEU A 48 15.27 -8.20 -10.20
C LEU A 48 13.95 -8.98 -10.10
N LYS A 49 13.18 -9.12 -11.19
CA LYS A 49 11.85 -9.77 -11.20
C LYS A 49 11.77 -11.09 -10.42
N ASN A 50 12.76 -11.97 -10.57
CA ASN A 50 12.77 -13.28 -9.88
C ASN A 50 12.98 -13.14 -8.36
N PHE A 51 13.66 -12.09 -7.90
CA PHE A 51 13.82 -11.78 -6.48
C PHE A 51 12.53 -11.22 -5.90
N ALA A 52 11.80 -10.38 -6.65
CA ALA A 52 10.47 -9.91 -6.23
C ALA A 52 9.50 -11.07 -5.99
N GLN A 53 9.53 -12.11 -6.85
CA GLN A 53 8.72 -13.31 -6.66
C GLN A 53 9.09 -14.10 -5.41
N ARG A 54 10.38 -14.22 -5.09
CA ARG A 54 10.85 -14.87 -3.85
C ARG A 54 10.44 -14.07 -2.61
N ASN A 55 10.62 -12.75 -2.63
CA ASN A 55 10.21 -11.90 -1.51
C ASN A 55 8.69 -11.92 -1.31
N PHE A 56 7.89 -12.01 -2.37
CA PHE A 56 6.47 -12.29 -2.23
C PHE A 56 6.23 -13.61 -1.47
N ALA A 57 6.89 -14.71 -1.85
CA ALA A 57 6.72 -16.00 -1.18
C ALA A 57 7.10 -15.94 0.31
N ASP A 58 8.17 -15.22 0.65
CA ASP A 58 8.59 -14.99 2.04
C ASP A 58 7.55 -14.19 2.83
N MET A 59 7.01 -13.12 2.24
CA MET A 59 5.91 -12.36 2.87
C MET A 59 4.66 -13.23 3.05
N ALA A 60 4.33 -14.07 2.06
CA ALA A 60 3.18 -14.96 2.09
C ALA A 60 3.34 -16.13 3.06
N SER A 61 4.55 -16.51 3.48
CA SER A 61 4.73 -17.55 4.50
C SER A 61 4.19 -17.11 5.87
N ILE A 62 4.21 -15.80 6.14
CA ILE A 62 3.60 -15.18 7.31
C ILE A 62 2.17 -14.73 7.00
N GLY A 63 2.00 -13.89 5.98
CA GLY A 63 0.72 -13.31 5.58
C GLY A 63 0.20 -12.21 6.52
N SER A 64 -0.87 -11.54 6.07
CA SER A 64 -1.63 -10.60 6.91
C SER A 64 -2.40 -11.33 8.02
N SER A 65 -2.75 -10.57 9.07
CA SER A 65 -3.57 -11.01 10.20
C SER A 65 -4.45 -9.84 10.69
N GLU A 66 -5.21 -10.03 11.77
CA GLU A 66 -6.00 -8.97 12.40
C GLU A 66 -5.15 -7.80 12.90
N ASN A 67 -3.89 -8.06 13.31
CA ASN A 67 -2.99 -7.04 13.85
C ASN A 67 -1.93 -6.54 12.84
N LEU A 68 -1.87 -7.12 11.65
CA LEU A 68 -0.85 -6.81 10.65
C LEU A 68 -1.42 -6.88 9.23
N ASN A 69 -1.43 -5.76 8.52
CA ASN A 69 -1.64 -5.75 7.07
C ASN A 69 -0.29 -5.77 6.35
N ILE A 70 -0.08 -6.76 5.48
CA ILE A 70 1.04 -6.78 4.54
C ILE A 70 0.46 -6.46 3.15
N LEU A 71 0.87 -5.32 2.61
CA LEU A 71 0.39 -4.80 1.34
C LEU A 71 1.54 -4.73 0.34
N MET A 72 1.22 -4.93 -0.94
CA MET A 72 2.19 -4.80 -2.01
C MET A 72 1.59 -4.05 -3.19
N GLN A 73 2.26 -3.00 -3.67
CA GLN A 73 2.03 -2.49 -5.03
C GLN A 73 3.19 -2.95 -5.90
N SER A 74 2.91 -3.59 -7.03
CA SER A 74 3.93 -4.08 -7.94
C SER A 74 3.58 -3.81 -9.39
N TYR A 75 4.59 -3.43 -10.18
CA TYR A 75 4.55 -3.52 -11.64
C TYR A 75 5.19 -4.85 -12.08
N PHE A 76 4.37 -5.79 -12.54
CA PHE A 76 4.86 -7.03 -13.13
C PHE A 76 4.73 -6.96 -14.66
N PRO A 77 5.81 -7.14 -15.44
CA PRO A 77 5.80 -6.92 -16.89
C PRO A 77 4.85 -7.81 -17.70
N GLN A 78 4.26 -8.84 -17.08
CA GLN A 78 3.26 -9.73 -17.69
C GLN A 78 1.84 -9.15 -17.63
N ILE A 79 1.61 -8.11 -16.83
CA ILE A 79 0.33 -7.45 -16.64
C ILE A 79 0.57 -5.97 -16.92
N ASN A 80 -0.09 -5.41 -17.94
CA ASN A 80 0.09 -3.99 -18.27
C ASN A 80 -0.41 -3.09 -17.13
N GLY A 81 0.48 -2.35 -16.48
CA GLY A 81 0.15 -1.43 -15.39
C GLY A 81 0.56 -1.95 -14.01
N THR A 82 0.24 -1.17 -12.97
CA THR A 82 0.53 -1.53 -11.58
C THR A 82 -0.64 -2.26 -10.93
N SER A 83 -0.35 -3.18 -10.02
CA SER A 83 -1.36 -3.92 -9.26
C SER A 83 -1.08 -3.81 -7.77
N ARG A 84 -2.17 -3.66 -7.01
CA ARG A 84 -2.17 -3.60 -5.55
C ARG A 84 -2.71 -4.91 -4.99
N TYR A 85 -2.01 -5.45 -4.01
CA TYR A 85 -2.32 -6.73 -3.40
C TYR A 85 -2.32 -6.61 -1.89
N LYS A 86 -3.23 -7.35 -1.25
CA LYS A 86 -3.06 -7.76 0.13
C LYS A 86 -2.39 -9.13 0.15
N ILE A 87 -1.31 -9.25 0.91
CA ILE A 87 -0.58 -10.52 1.04
C ILE A 87 -1.22 -11.29 2.19
N GLU A 88 -1.84 -12.42 1.86
CA GLU A 88 -2.41 -13.35 2.83
C GLU A 88 -1.53 -14.60 2.91
N LYS A 89 -1.73 -15.43 3.94
CA LYS A 89 -0.93 -16.64 4.10
C LYS A 89 -1.06 -17.54 2.86
N GLY A 90 0.05 -17.77 2.18
CA GLY A 90 0.17 -18.59 0.98
C GLY A 90 -0.34 -17.97 -0.32
N LYS A 91 -0.81 -16.71 -0.36
CA LYS A 91 -1.37 -16.12 -1.59
C LYS A 91 -1.31 -14.58 -1.65
N MET A 92 -1.28 -14.06 -2.88
CA MET A 92 -1.62 -12.66 -3.15
C MET A 92 -3.12 -12.55 -3.40
N VAL A 93 -3.79 -11.64 -2.71
CA VAL A 93 -5.17 -11.26 -3.01
C VAL A 93 -5.11 -9.94 -3.77
N LEU A 94 -5.54 -9.95 -5.04
CA LEU A 94 -5.61 -8.74 -5.84
C LEU A 94 -6.66 -7.80 -5.23
N ASP A 95 -6.24 -6.58 -4.92
CA ASP A 95 -7.11 -5.53 -4.38
C ASP A 95 -7.56 -4.56 -5.47
N ALA A 96 -6.61 -4.09 -6.29
CA ALA A 96 -6.88 -3.19 -7.40
C ALA A 96 -5.85 -3.37 -8.51
N HIS A 97 -6.28 -3.18 -9.75
CA HIS A 97 -5.41 -3.08 -10.91
C HIS A 97 -5.52 -1.66 -11.48
N LEU A 98 -4.39 -0.97 -11.62
CA LEU A 98 -4.29 0.41 -12.09
C LEU A 98 -3.77 0.37 -13.53
N SER A 99 -4.68 0.33 -14.51
CA SER A 99 -4.32 0.23 -15.92
C SER A 99 -3.83 1.55 -16.52
N ALA A 100 -2.94 1.43 -17.52
CA ALA A 100 -2.40 2.40 -18.50
C ALA A 100 -1.82 3.75 -18.03
N ASN A 101 -2.23 4.30 -16.90
CA ASN A 101 -1.86 5.65 -16.44
C ASN A 101 -0.75 5.65 -15.38
N SER A 102 -0.27 4.48 -14.98
CA SER A 102 0.73 4.33 -13.91
C SER A 102 1.64 3.13 -14.19
N ASP A 103 2.93 3.40 -14.37
CA ASP A 103 4.00 2.40 -14.27
C ASP A 103 4.59 2.33 -12.85
N GLY A 104 4.10 3.18 -11.95
CA GLY A 104 4.53 3.27 -10.56
C GLY A 104 5.89 3.95 -10.38
N THR A 105 6.40 4.67 -11.37
CA THR A 105 7.71 5.32 -11.28
C THR A 105 7.64 6.75 -10.76
N THR A 106 6.45 7.35 -10.68
CA THR A 106 6.29 8.75 -10.27
C THR A 106 6.12 8.90 -8.76
N ALA A 107 6.51 10.06 -8.22
CA ALA A 107 6.23 10.41 -6.82
C ALA A 107 4.72 10.39 -6.50
N ARG A 108 3.88 10.72 -7.50
CA ARG A 108 2.42 10.66 -7.37
C ARG A 108 1.94 9.23 -7.13
N ASP A 109 2.46 8.26 -7.89
CA ASP A 109 2.07 6.85 -7.74
C ASP A 109 2.41 6.30 -6.36
N LEU A 110 3.56 6.68 -5.81
CA LEU A 110 3.98 6.28 -4.47
C LEU A 110 3.05 6.86 -3.40
N VAL A 111 2.73 8.16 -3.50
CA VAL A 111 1.81 8.83 -2.58
C VAL A 111 0.42 8.20 -2.66
N ASP A 112 -0.07 7.91 -3.86
CA ASP A 112 -1.39 7.30 -4.06
C ASP A 112 -1.45 5.86 -3.57
N ALA A 113 -0.34 5.12 -3.64
CA ALA A 113 -0.22 3.80 -3.02
C ALA A 113 -0.30 3.88 -1.49
N MET A 114 0.41 4.83 -0.87
CA MET A 114 0.32 5.02 0.59
C MET A 114 -1.06 5.51 1.02
N ARG A 115 -1.72 6.39 0.23
CA ARG A 115 -3.11 6.79 0.48
C ARG A 115 -4.06 5.60 0.44
N TRP A 116 -3.89 4.70 -0.51
CA TRP A 116 -4.67 3.46 -0.54
C TRP A 116 -4.43 2.58 0.69
N ALA A 117 -3.17 2.41 1.10
CA ALA A 117 -2.84 1.63 2.30
C ALA A 117 -3.49 2.21 3.56
N VAL A 118 -3.37 3.52 3.79
CA VAL A 118 -3.93 4.19 4.97
C VAL A 118 -5.46 4.20 4.98
N THR A 119 -6.09 4.40 3.82
CA THR A 119 -7.56 4.53 3.77
C THR A 119 -8.28 3.19 3.82
N LYS A 120 -7.74 2.15 3.17
CA LYS A 120 -8.40 0.84 3.07
C LYS A 120 -7.97 -0.14 4.16
N TYR A 121 -6.76 0.02 4.69
CA TYR A 121 -6.16 -0.86 5.69
C TYR A 121 -5.61 -0.05 6.87
N PRO A 122 -6.50 0.61 7.63
CA PRO A 122 -6.09 1.47 8.73
C PRO A 122 -5.35 0.66 9.79
N ALA A 123 -4.27 1.27 10.29
CA ALA A 123 -3.45 0.77 11.38
C ALA A 123 -2.94 1.91 12.26
N LYS A 124 -2.49 1.57 13.46
CA LYS A 124 -1.85 2.53 14.37
C LYS A 124 -0.47 2.95 13.89
N LYS A 125 0.24 2.07 13.18
CA LYS A 125 1.61 2.28 12.71
C LYS A 125 1.75 1.88 11.25
N TYR A 126 2.61 2.59 10.53
CA TYR A 126 2.83 2.38 9.10
C TYR A 126 4.32 2.23 8.82
N ALA A 127 4.65 1.31 7.91
CA ALA A 127 5.97 1.20 7.31
C ALA A 127 5.85 1.21 5.78
N LEU A 128 6.78 1.88 5.13
CA LEU A 128 6.93 1.88 3.67
C LEU A 128 8.29 1.29 3.33
N ILE A 129 8.29 0.27 2.49
CA ILE A 129 9.50 -0.39 1.98
C ILE A 129 9.58 -0.09 0.48
N LEU A 130 10.62 0.63 0.08
CA LEU A 130 10.93 0.88 -1.34
C LEU A 130 11.84 -0.24 -1.84
N TRP A 131 11.37 -0.98 -2.85
CA TRP A 131 12.07 -2.14 -3.37
C TRP A 131 12.39 -1.93 -4.84
N ASN A 132 13.68 -1.84 -5.15
CA ASN A 132 14.28 -1.91 -6.48
C ASN A 132 15.83 -1.91 -6.31
N HIS A 133 16.55 -1.81 -7.41
CA HIS A 133 17.91 -1.24 -7.43
C HIS A 133 17.93 0.13 -6.73
N GLY A 134 19.07 0.47 -6.16
CA GLY A 134 19.30 1.78 -5.56
C GLY A 134 20.75 2.23 -5.75
N VAL A 135 20.93 3.53 -5.89
CA VAL A 135 22.25 4.19 -5.91
C VAL A 135 22.39 5.21 -4.76
N GLY A 136 21.60 5.01 -3.71
CA GLY A 136 21.60 5.86 -2.52
C GLY A 136 21.11 7.27 -2.83
N ILE A 137 21.94 8.26 -2.52
CA ILE A 137 21.62 9.69 -2.64
C ILE A 137 21.88 10.26 -4.04
N LEU A 138 22.49 9.45 -4.92
CA LEU A 138 22.80 9.88 -6.27
C LEU A 138 21.51 9.96 -7.08
N ASP A 139 21.30 11.06 -7.78
CA ASP A 139 20.24 11.22 -8.79
C ASP A 139 20.87 11.28 -10.19
N PRO A 140 21.27 10.12 -10.74
CA PRO A 140 21.83 10.07 -12.08
C PRO A 140 20.75 10.38 -13.11
N ALA A 141 21.08 11.28 -14.04
CA ALA A 141 20.25 11.59 -15.20
C ALA A 141 20.13 10.41 -16.19
N TRP A 142 19.47 9.33 -15.78
CA TRP A 142 19.11 8.19 -16.64
C TRP A 142 17.85 8.56 -17.42
N GLY A 143 18.02 9.28 -18.52
CA GLY A 143 16.88 9.68 -19.34
C GLY A 143 17.21 10.19 -20.74
N ASN A 144 18.42 10.70 -20.97
CA ASN A 144 18.80 11.28 -22.27
C ASN A 144 19.91 10.52 -23.01
N LYS A 145 20.38 9.38 -22.51
CA LYS A 145 21.43 8.59 -23.16
C LYS A 145 21.09 7.11 -23.19
N SER A 146 21.19 6.52 -24.38
CA SER A 146 20.96 5.10 -24.64
C SER A 146 21.77 4.24 -23.66
N PRO A 147 21.15 3.25 -22.99
CA PRO A 147 21.76 2.48 -21.89
C PRO A 147 22.98 1.64 -22.28
N TYR A 148 23.36 1.60 -23.56
CA TYR A 148 24.43 0.74 -24.07
C TYR A 148 25.63 1.47 -24.70
N GLN A 149 25.71 2.80 -24.66
CA GLN A 149 26.72 3.53 -25.46
C GLN A 149 27.61 4.56 -24.75
N THR A 150 27.54 4.75 -23.44
CA THR A 150 28.49 5.67 -22.79
C THR A 150 29.05 5.11 -21.50
N THR A 151 30.36 5.27 -21.30
CA THR A 151 30.98 5.25 -19.98
C THR A 151 30.14 6.13 -19.06
N GLN A 152 29.42 5.51 -18.14
CA GLN A 152 28.46 6.17 -17.26
C GLN A 152 29.22 7.18 -16.40
N LYS A 153 29.13 8.46 -16.74
CA LYS A 153 29.47 9.52 -15.80
C LYS A 153 28.23 9.78 -14.97
N PHE A 154 28.31 9.46 -13.68
CA PHE A 154 27.32 9.87 -12.69
C PHE A 154 27.21 11.40 -12.76
N TYR A 155 26.02 11.90 -13.10
CA TYR A 155 25.72 13.32 -13.17
C TYR A 155 24.49 13.58 -12.31
N ILE A 156 24.69 14.31 -11.21
CA ILE A 156 23.61 14.85 -10.38
C ILE A 156 23.21 16.19 -10.98
N GLU A 157 21.92 16.37 -11.28
CA GLU A 157 21.42 17.65 -11.77
C GLU A 157 21.65 18.76 -10.72
N PRO A 158 22.34 19.87 -11.05
CA PRO A 158 22.67 20.91 -10.08
C PRO A 158 21.43 21.49 -9.35
N ALA A 159 20.30 21.58 -10.04
CA ALA A 159 19.05 22.04 -9.45
C ALA A 159 18.54 21.16 -8.29
N LEU A 160 18.97 19.89 -8.21
CA LEU A 160 18.62 18.98 -7.11
C LEU A 160 19.44 19.24 -5.84
N LEU A 161 20.65 19.78 -5.98
CA LEU A 161 21.48 20.18 -4.85
C LEU A 161 20.89 21.42 -4.16
N ASP A 162 20.31 22.33 -4.95
CA ASP A 162 19.70 23.56 -4.43
C ASP A 162 18.41 23.30 -3.63
N VAL A 163 17.62 22.29 -4.01
CA VAL A 163 16.37 21.93 -3.31
C VAL A 163 16.56 20.94 -2.16
N SER A 164 17.74 20.32 -2.05
CA SER A 164 18.04 19.33 -1.02
C SER A 164 19.39 19.64 -0.36
N PRO A 165 19.44 20.64 0.56
CA PRO A 165 20.68 21.09 1.21
C PRO A 165 21.34 20.02 2.11
N ARG A 166 20.76 18.82 2.20
CA ARG A 166 21.33 17.66 2.90
C ARG A 166 22.22 16.80 2.00
N ILE A 167 22.18 16.98 0.68
CA ILE A 167 23.06 16.28 -0.26
C ILE A 167 24.37 17.06 -0.36
N GLN A 168 25.33 16.73 0.50
CA GLN A 168 26.70 17.25 0.39
C GLN A 168 27.51 16.29 -0.48
N ILE A 169 27.86 16.73 -1.70
CA ILE A 169 28.66 15.94 -2.64
C ILE A 169 30.17 16.21 -2.51
N ASP A 170 30.54 17.26 -1.78
CA ASP A 170 31.92 17.60 -1.49
C ASP A 170 32.57 16.47 -0.66
N GLY A 171 33.53 15.76 -1.25
CA GLY A 171 34.24 14.65 -0.62
C GLY A 171 33.80 13.24 -1.04
N LEU A 172 32.83 13.10 -1.93
CA LEU A 172 32.57 11.81 -2.59
C LEU A 172 33.67 11.53 -3.63
N THR A 173 34.65 10.70 -3.26
CA THR A 173 35.55 10.08 -4.23
C THR A 173 34.78 9.00 -4.99
N PHE A 174 34.67 9.17 -6.30
CA PHE A 174 34.19 8.12 -7.19
C PHE A 174 35.40 7.24 -7.53
N ASP A 175 35.41 6.01 -7.02
CA ASP A 175 36.26 4.92 -7.54
C ASP A 175 35.58 4.27 -8.76
#